data_AF-A0A7J4I5B2-F1
#
_entry.id   AF-A0A7J4I5B2-F1
#
_cell.length_a   1.000
_cell.length_b   1.000
_cell.length_c   1.000
_cell.angle_alpha   90.00
_cell.angle_beta   90.00
_cell.angle_gamma   90.00
#
_symmetry.space_group_name_H-M   'P 1'
#
loop_
_entity.id
_entity.type
_entity.pdbx_description
1 polymer ?
#
loop_
_entity_poly.entity_id
_entity_poly.type
_entity_poly.pdbx_seq_one_letter_code
_entity_poly.pdbx_strand_id
1 'polypeptide(L)' 'MASYGKGRVIPHRGSVYIYVSKDVSNDSSFPFNKNEDVKVRVSGKKIIIEKQ' A
#
# COMPACT_ATOMS: atom_id res chain seq x y z
N MET A 1 10.76 -2.20 13.59
CA MET A 1 10.04 -3.48 13.42
C MET A 1 9.03 -3.26 12.32
N ALA A 2 8.85 -4.21 11.40
CA ALA A 2 7.81 -4.06 10.37
C ALA A 2 6.45 -4.40 11.01
N SER A 3 5.50 -3.47 10.95
CA SER A 3 4.12 -3.77 11.34
C SER A 3 3.49 -4.66 10.27
N TYR A 4 2.96 -5.80 10.70
CA TYR A 4 2.25 -6.74 9.85
C TYR A 4 0.76 -6.64 10.13
N GLY A 5 -0.06 -6.60 9.08
CA GLY A 5 -1.50 -6.51 9.20
C GLY A 5 -2.21 -7.10 7.99
N LYS A 6 -3.53 -7.29 8.10
CA LYS A 6 -4.32 -7.84 7.01
C LYS A 6 -4.45 -6.82 5.88
N GLY A 7 -4.23 -7.28 4.66
CA GLY A 7 -4.55 -6.54 3.45
C GLY A 7 -5.77 -7.11 2.72
N ARG A 8 -6.37 -6.32 1.83
CA ARG A 8 -7.35 -6.83 0.86
C ARG A 8 -7.17 -6.13 -0.47
N VAL A 9 -7.12 -6.92 -1.54
CA VAL A 9 -7.17 -6.41 -2.91
C VAL A 9 -8.63 -6.36 -3.34
N ILE A 10 -9.11 -5.19 -3.77
CA ILE A 10 -10.47 -4.96 -4.22
C ILE A 10 -10.43 -4.46 -5.66
N PRO A 11 -11.10 -5.14 -6.61
CA PRO A 11 -11.23 -4.64 -7.98
C PRO A 11 -11.95 -3.29 -8.02
N HIS A 12 -11.44 -2.35 -8.80
CA HIS A 12 -12.06 -1.04 -9.00
C HIS A 12 -11.86 -0.53 -10.45
N ARG A 13 -12.89 -0.68 -11.30
CA ARG A 13 -13.00 -0.09 -12.67
C ARG A 13 -11.66 0.14 -13.39
N GLY A 14 -11.05 -0.93 -13.90
CA GLY A 14 -9.77 -0.85 -14.63
C GLY A 14 -8.52 -0.72 -13.75
N SER A 15 -8.69 -0.70 -12.43
CA SER A 15 -7.63 -0.63 -11.43
C SER A 15 -7.96 -1.53 -10.22
N VAL A 16 -7.10 -1.50 -9.20
CA VAL A 16 -7.33 -2.19 -7.93
C VAL A 16 -7.05 -1.26 -6.76
N TYR A 17 -7.83 -1.39 -5.70
CA TYR A 17 -7.51 -0.82 -4.40
C TYR A 17 -6.89 -1.89 -3.51
N ILE A 18 -5.81 -1.50 -2.81
CA ILE A 18 -5.21 -2.33 -1.77
C ILE A 18 -5.53 -1.67 -0.43
N TYR A 19 -6.42 -2.29 0.33
CA TYR A 19 -6.64 -1.90 1.71
C TYR A 19 -5.45 -2.35 2.56
N VAL A 20 -4.89 -1.41 3.31
CA VAL A 20 -3.88 -1.63 4.35
C VAL A 20 -4.56 -1.39 5.69
N SER A 21 -4.55 -2.37 6.60
CA SER A 21 -5.20 -2.25 7.90
C SER A 21 -4.61 -1.13 8.75
N LYS A 22 -5.39 -0.60 9.70
CA LYS A 22 -4.96 0.49 10.60
C LYS A 22 -3.68 0.17 11.36
N ASP A 23 -3.46 -1.10 11.73
CA ASP A 23 -2.24 -1.55 12.41
C ASP A 23 -0.97 -1.26 11.61
N VAL A 24 -1.07 -1.18 10.27
CA VAL A 24 0.04 -0.86 9.38
C VAL A 24 -0.01 0.60 8.93
N SER A 25 -1.21 1.14 8.62
CA SER A 25 -1.33 2.53 8.13
C SER A 25 -1.12 3.60 9.21
N ASN A 26 -1.29 3.27 10.48
CA ASN A 26 -1.04 4.17 11.60
C ASN A 26 0.38 4.01 12.18
N ASP A 27 1.20 3.12 11.63
CA ASP A 27 2.60 3.00 12.01
C ASP A 27 3.31 4.33 11.71
N SER A 28 4.12 4.83 12.64
CA SER A 28 4.83 6.11 12.47
C SER A 28 5.85 6.08 11.33
N SER A 29 6.25 4.87 10.88
CA SER A 29 7.09 4.64 9.71
C SER A 29 6.31 4.42 8.41
N PHE A 30 4.97 4.51 8.43
CA PHE A 30 4.17 4.38 7.22
C PHE A 30 4.56 5.48 6.22
N PRO A 31 5.04 5.12 5.02
CA PRO A 31 5.81 6.05 4.20
C PRO A 31 4.94 6.98 3.34
N PHE A 32 3.60 6.94 3.45
CA PHE A 32 2.70 7.67 2.55
C PHE A 32 1.72 8.54 3.32
N ASN A 33 1.40 9.70 2.75
CA ASN A 33 0.34 10.57 3.22
C ASN A 33 -0.96 10.31 2.47
N LYS A 34 -2.07 10.80 3.04
CA LYS A 34 -3.38 10.75 2.38
C LYS A 34 -3.33 11.55 1.07
N ASN A 35 -3.83 10.95 -0.02
CA ASN A 35 -3.89 11.53 -1.37
C ASN A 35 -2.52 11.87 -1.99
N GLU A 36 -1.43 11.27 -1.50
CA GLU A 36 -0.10 11.40 -2.12
C GLU A 36 -0.02 10.53 -3.38
N ASP A 37 0.53 11.09 -4.47
CA ASP A 37 0.84 10.33 -5.68
C ASP A 37 2.06 9.43 -5.44
N VAL A 38 1.97 8.18 -5.89
CA VAL A 38 2.99 7.15 -5.67
C VAL A 38 3.34 6.41 -6.95
N LYS A 39 4.57 5.92 -7.03
CA LYS A 39 5.00 4.97 -8.06
C LYS A 39 4.66 3.56 -7.63
N VAL A 40 3.96 2.82 -8.48
CA VAL A 40 3.57 1.43 -8.25
C VAL A 40 4.17 0.55 -9.33
N ARG A 41 4.88 -0.50 -8.93
CA ARG A 41 5.45 -1.48 -9.86
C ARG A 41 5.36 -2.90 -9.32
N VAL A 42 5.34 -3.87 -10.23
CA VAL A 42 5.50 -5.28 -9.90
C VAL A 42 6.98 -5.64 -10.00
N SER A 43 7.52 -6.30 -8.97
CA SER A 43 8.87 -6.85 -8.97
C SER A 43 8.82 -8.28 -8.47
N GLY A 44 9.04 -9.23 -9.39
CA GLY A 44 8.86 -10.65 -9.12
C GLY A 44 7.43 -10.96 -8.69
N LYS A 45 7.26 -11.49 -7.48
CA LYS A 45 5.96 -11.83 -6.88
C LYS A 45 5.47 -10.79 -5.86
N LYS A 46 5.99 -9.56 -5.93
CA LYS A 46 5.67 -8.47 -4.98
C LYS A 46 5.21 -7.22 -5.73
N ILE A 47 4.31 -6.47 -5.10
CA ILE A 47 4.02 -5.09 -5.46
C ILE A 47 4.94 -4.21 -4.62
N ILE A 48 5.62 -3.27 -5.27
CA ILE A 48 6.43 -2.25 -4.63
C ILE A 48 5.75 -0.91 -4.87
N ILE A 49 5.53 -0.18 -3.78
CA ILE A 49 4.97 1.17 -3.78
C ILE A 49 6.06 2.07 -3.23
N GLU A 50 6.43 3.10 -3.99
CA GLU A 50 7.50 4.04 -3.69
C GLU A 50 6.93 5.46 -3.80
N LYS A 51 7.49 6.41 -3.06
CA LYS A 51 7.20 7.83 -3.31
C LYS A 51 7.58 8.18 -4.76
N GLN A 52 6.83 9.12 -5.35
CA GLN A 52 7.14 9.61 -6.68
C GLN A 52 8.54 10.25 -6.75
#